data_AF-A0A9W4LC31-F1
#
_entry.id   AF-A0A9W4LC31-F1
#
_cell.length_a   1.000
_cell.length_b   1.000
_cell.length_c   1.000
_cell.angle_alpha   90.00
_cell.angle_beta   90.00
_cell.angle_gamma   90.00
#
_symmetry.space_group_name_H-M   'P 1'
#
loop_
_entity.id
_entity.type
_entity.pdbx_description
1 polymer ?
#
loop_
_entity_poly.entity_id
_entity_poly.type
_entity_poly.pdbx_seq_one_letter_code
_entity_poly.pdbx_strand_id
1 'polypeptide(L)'
;MQLAAESIIEVGRELIEQQASLGRGSFLAWIEAEFSMSQRTAYNFMAVHKKFGNKVATVASLPPTALYALAAPSTPDSIREELVAKMATSWQTASPRRPLSPLAAQSERYSE
;
A
#
# COMPACT_ATOMS: atom_id res chain seq x y z
N MET A 1 -14.25 0.63 6.29
CA MET A 1 -13.68 1.42 5.18
C MET A 1 -12.19 1.18 5.15
N GLN A 2 -11.72 0.37 4.22
CA GLN A 2 -10.29 0.11 4.03
C GLN A 2 -9.80 1.09 2.96
N LEU A 3 -8.98 2.07 3.34
CA LEU A 3 -8.21 2.82 2.36
C LEU A 3 -7.20 1.83 1.77
N ALA A 4 -7.41 1.40 0.52
CA ALA A 4 -6.40 0.66 -0.22
C ALA A 4 -5.17 1.57 -0.38
N ALA A 5 -3.96 1.01 -0.32
CA ALA A 5 -2.72 1.79 -0.39
C ALA A 5 -2.70 2.80 -1.56
N GLU A 6 -3.35 2.43 -2.66
CA GLU A 6 -3.62 3.27 -3.84
C GLU A 6 -4.22 4.63 -3.47
N SER A 7 -5.30 4.68 -2.68
CA SER A 7 -5.96 5.93 -2.31
C SER A 7 -5.03 6.83 -1.48
N ILE A 8 -4.23 6.25 -0.58
CA ILE A 8 -3.27 7.01 0.23
C ILE A 8 -2.18 7.60 -0.65
N ILE A 9 -1.68 6.83 -1.61
CA ILE A 9 -0.63 7.26 -2.54
C ILE A 9 -1.17 8.35 -3.47
N GLU A 10 -2.40 8.22 -3.95
CA GLU A 10 -3.02 9.18 -4.85
C GLU A 10 -3.33 10.50 -4.16
N VAL A 11 -3.95 10.45 -2.98
CA VAL A 11 -4.15 11.66 -2.16
C VAL A 11 -2.82 12.32 -1.83
N GLY A 12 -1.78 11.53 -1.54
CA GLY A 12 -0.44 12.06 -1.32
C GLY A 12 0.13 12.83 -2.52
N ARG A 13 -0.18 12.41 -3.76
CA ARG A 13 0.18 13.12 -5.00
C ARG A 13 -0.51 14.48 -5.07
N GLU A 14 -1.84 14.48 -4.92
CA GLU A 14 -2.66 15.69 -5.02
C GLU A 14 -2.26 16.72 -3.95
N LEU A 15 -2.00 16.27 -2.72
CA LEU A 15 -1.54 17.14 -1.63
C LEU A 15 -0.19 17.79 -1.92
N ILE A 16 0.72 17.10 -2.62
CA ILE A 16 2.01 17.67 -3.05
C ILE A 16 1.78 18.76 -4.11
N GLU A 17 0.90 18.51 -5.08
CA GLU A 17 0.56 19.48 -6.13
C GLU A 17 -0.11 20.73 -5.54
N GLN A 18 -1.07 20.55 -4.63
CA GLN A 18 -1.72 21.68 -3.95
C GLN A 18 -0.76 22.45 -3.06
N GLN A 19 0.14 21.78 -2.32
CA GLN A 19 1.16 22.47 -1.53
C GLN A 19 2.09 23.31 -2.41
N ALA A 20 2.46 22.81 -3.59
CA ALA A 20 3.29 23.54 -4.53
C ALA A 20 2.57 24.78 -5.09
N SER A 21 1.26 24.70 -5.33
CA SER A 21 0.44 25.81 -5.83
C SER A 21 0.14 26.87 -4.77
N LEU A 22 -0.17 26.46 -3.54
CA LEU A 22 -0.63 27.36 -2.46
C LEU A 22 0.53 27.96 -1.65
N GLY A 23 1.69 27.31 -1.65
CA GLY A 23 2.78 27.59 -0.72
C GLY A 23 2.51 27.02 0.68
N ARG A 24 3.59 26.80 1.44
CA ARG A 24 3.54 26.03 2.71
C ARG A 24 2.60 26.62 3.76
N GLY A 25 2.57 27.95 3.93
CA GLY A 25 1.73 28.60 4.95
C GLY A 25 0.24 28.43 4.65
N SER A 26 -0.17 28.80 3.43
CA SER A 26 -1.57 28.69 2.98
C SER A 26 -2.04 27.25 2.90
N PHE A 27 -1.15 26.31 2.53
CA PHE A 27 -1.46 24.89 2.51
C PHE A 27 -1.92 24.36 3.87
N LEU A 28 -1.24 24.74 4.97
CA LEU A 28 -1.62 24.25 6.30
C LEU A 28 -3.00 24.76 6.73
N ALA A 29 -3.27 26.05 6.49
CA ALA A 29 -4.58 26.64 6.77
C ALA A 29 -5.69 25.99 5.90
N TRP A 30 -5.39 25.70 4.64
CA TRP A 30 -6.30 24.99 3.73
C TRP A 30 -6.62 23.58 4.21
N ILE A 31 -5.63 22.82 4.70
CA ILE A 31 -5.88 21.48 5.27
C ILE A 31 -6.84 21.54 6.46
N GLU A 32 -6.64 22.50 7.37
CA GLU A 32 -7.49 22.67 8.55
C GLU A 32 -8.92 23.11 8.20
N ALA A 33 -9.09 23.88 7.13
CA ALA A 33 -10.40 24.37 6.69
C ALA A 33 -11.18 23.30 5.89
N GLU A 34 -10.52 22.58 4.99
CA GLU A 34 -11.20 21.73 3.99
C GLU A 34 -11.28 20.25 4.39
N PHE A 35 -10.44 19.79 5.32
CA PHE A 35 -10.37 18.37 5.67
C PHE A 35 -10.58 18.13 7.15
N SER A 36 -11.27 17.04 7.48
CA SER A 36 -11.38 16.53 8.85
C SER A 36 -10.14 15.71 9.28
N MET A 37 -8.97 15.93 8.66
CA MET A 37 -7.73 15.22 8.97
C MET A 37 -6.67 16.15 9.54
N SER A 38 -5.78 15.59 10.37
CA SER A 38 -4.66 16.37 10.89
C SER A 38 -3.64 16.72 9.80
N GLN A 39 -2.92 17.84 9.97
CA GLN A 39 -1.75 18.15 9.14
C GLN A 39 -0.76 16.98 9.08
N ARG A 40 -0.58 16.27 10.21
CA ARG A 40 0.28 15.08 10.28
C ARG A 40 -0.18 13.97 9.35
N THR A 41 -1.49 13.74 9.24
CA THR A 41 -2.06 12.76 8.31
C THR A 41 -1.77 13.16 6.87
N ALA A 42 -1.98 14.44 6.52
CA ALA A 42 -1.65 14.95 5.19
C ALA A 42 -0.16 14.72 4.85
N TYR A 43 0.76 15.07 5.75
CA TYR A 43 2.19 14.83 5.55
C TYR A 43 2.54 13.34 5.44
N ASN A 44 1.86 12.46 6.19
CA ASN A 44 2.06 11.02 6.07
C ASN A 44 1.65 10.52 4.66
N PHE A 45 0.52 10.99 4.12
CA PHE A 45 0.10 10.65 2.75
C PHE A 45 1.12 11.11 1.72
N MET A 46 1.58 12.37 1.84
CA MET A 46 2.62 12.91 0.97
C MET A 46 3.92 12.11 1.06
N ALA A 47 4.33 11.69 2.26
CA ALA A 47 5.52 10.87 2.47
C ALA A 47 5.37 9.49 1.82
N VAL A 48 4.20 8.86 1.96
CA VAL A 48 3.88 7.57 1.33
C VAL A 48 3.97 7.70 -0.20
N HIS A 49 3.36 8.73 -0.78
CA HIS A 49 3.48 9.00 -2.22
C HIS A 49 4.95 9.17 -2.66
N LYS A 50 5.71 10.01 -1.95
CA LYS A 50 7.13 10.26 -2.27
C LYS A 50 7.98 8.98 -2.27
N LYS A 51 7.65 8.00 -1.44
CA LYS A 51 8.44 6.76 -1.31
C LYS A 51 7.91 5.60 -2.17
N PHE A 52 6.61 5.57 -2.46
CA PHE A 52 5.94 4.41 -3.08
C PHE A 52 5.10 4.75 -4.32
N GLY A 53 5.08 6.00 -4.79
CA GLY A 53 4.29 6.43 -5.94
C GLY A 53 4.55 5.63 -7.23
N ASN A 54 5.75 5.07 -7.38
CA ASN A 54 6.12 4.20 -8.50
C ASN A 54 6.10 2.69 -8.16
N LYS A 55 5.63 2.32 -6.96
CA LYS A 55 5.65 0.95 -6.41
C LYS A 55 4.29 0.54 -5.86
N VAL A 56 3.22 1.17 -6.33
CA VAL A 56 1.83 0.98 -5.86
C VAL A 56 1.45 -0.50 -5.80
N ALA A 57 1.64 -1.23 -6.90
CA ALA A 57 1.31 -2.66 -6.98
C ALA A 57 2.09 -3.51 -5.95
N THR A 58 3.33 -3.13 -5.63
CA THR A 58 4.16 -3.85 -4.65
C THR A 58 3.65 -3.67 -3.23
N VAL A 59 3.12 -2.49 -2.91
CA VAL A 59 2.67 -2.13 -1.55
C VAL A 59 1.15 -2.17 -1.38
N ALA A 60 0.40 -2.54 -2.41
CA ALA A 60 -1.07 -2.52 -2.45
C ALA A 60 -1.72 -3.32 -1.30
N SER A 61 -1.07 -4.40 -0.86
CA SER A 61 -1.55 -5.26 0.22
C SER A 61 -1.16 -4.78 1.63
N LEU A 62 -0.31 -3.75 1.76
CA LEU A 62 0.10 -3.27 3.06
C LEU A 62 -1.01 -2.48 3.75
N PRO A 63 -1.18 -2.65 5.07
CA PRO A 63 -2.07 -1.79 5.83
C PRO A 63 -1.49 -0.36 5.90
N PRO A 64 -2.35 0.67 6.04
CA PRO A 64 -1.93 2.07 6.15
C PRO A 64 -0.85 2.32 7.21
N THR A 65 -0.93 1.65 8.36
CA THR A 65 0.06 1.78 9.44
C THR A 65 1.46 1.34 9.01
N ALA A 66 1.57 0.28 8.22
CA ALA A 66 2.85 -0.18 7.66
C ALA A 66 3.37 0.82 6.62
N LEU A 67 2.49 1.36 5.75
CA LEU A 67 2.88 2.39 4.79
C LEU A 67 3.47 3.62 5.48
N TYR A 68 2.83 4.11 6.55
CA TYR A 68 3.33 5.27 7.29
C TYR A 68 4.68 4.96 7.97
N ALA A 69 4.81 3.79 8.60
CA ALA A 69 6.05 3.39 9.25
C ALA A 69 7.22 3.33 8.26
N LEU A 70 6.99 2.80 7.06
CA LEU A 70 8.03 2.66 6.03
C LEU A 70 8.34 3.98 5.32
N ALA A 71 7.35 4.87 5.22
CA ALA A 71 7.52 6.21 4.65
C ALA A 71 8.17 7.21 5.62
N ALA A 72 8.20 6.90 6.92
CA ALA A 72 8.75 7.78 7.95
C ALA A 72 10.25 8.09 7.70
N PRO A 73 10.71 9.33 7.95
CA PRO A 73 12.13 9.70 7.82
C PRO A 73 13.07 8.88 8.70
N SER A 74 12.56 8.34 9.81
CA SER A 74 13.31 7.47 10.73
C SER A 74 13.60 6.08 10.15
N THR A 75 12.92 5.69 9.07
CA THR A 75 13.14 4.39 8.43
C THR A 75 14.20 4.53 7.34
N PRO A 76 15.38 3.92 7.51
CA PRO A 76 16.46 3.99 6.53
C PRO A 76 16.04 3.46 5.16
N ASP A 77 16.64 4.01 4.10
CA ASP A 77 16.32 3.61 2.73
C ASP A 77 16.65 2.12 2.49
N SER A 78 17.73 1.60 3.09
CA SER A 78 18.10 0.17 3.01
C SER A 78 17.00 -0.77 3.50
N ILE A 79 16.36 -0.45 4.62
CA ILE A 79 15.25 -1.23 5.18
C ILE A 79 14.02 -1.17 4.26
N ARG A 80 13.75 -0.01 3.67
CA ARG A 80 12.64 0.14 2.72
C ARG A 80 12.87 -0.69 1.47
N GLU A 81 14.08 -0.67 0.93
CA GLU A 81 14.46 -1.41 -0.27
C GLU A 81 14.42 -2.92 -0.06
N GLU A 82 14.97 -3.40 1.06
CA GLU A 82 14.93 -4.82 1.43
C GLU A 82 13.48 -5.33 1.50
N LEU A 83 12.61 -4.58 2.18
CA LEU A 83 11.22 -5.00 2.34
C LEU A 83 10.46 -4.98 1.00
N VAL A 84 10.67 -3.93 0.18
CA VAL A 84 10.08 -3.86 -1.17
C VAL A 84 10.55 -5.04 -2.03
N ALA A 85 11.83 -5.40 -1.98
CA ALA A 85 12.37 -6.54 -2.70
C ALA A 85 11.75 -7.86 -2.21
N LYS A 86 11.67 -8.06 -0.89
CA LYS A 86 11.02 -9.24 -0.29
C LYS A 86 9.56 -9.35 -0.71
N MET A 87 8.82 -8.24 -0.71
CA MET A 87 7.44 -8.20 -1.15
C MET A 87 7.31 -8.58 -2.62
N ALA A 88 8.12 -7.98 -3.51
CA ALA A 88 8.13 -8.30 -4.94
C ALA A 88 8.40 -9.81 -5.22
N THR A 89 9.29 -10.43 -4.46
CA THR A 89 9.63 -11.86 -4.59
C THR A 89 8.58 -12.78 -3.96
N SER A 90 7.98 -12.38 -2.82
CA SER A 90 7.02 -13.23 -2.08
C SER A 90 5.72 -13.50 -2.84
N TRP A 91 5.36 -12.66 -3.82
CA TRP A 91 4.25 -12.93 -4.75
C TRP A 91 4.52 -14.08 -5.73
N GLN A 92 5.78 -14.50 -5.90
CA GLN A 92 6.13 -15.66 -6.71
C GLN A 92 6.11 -16.97 -5.90
N THR A 93 6.31 -16.92 -4.58
CA THR A 93 6.31 -18.11 -3.71
C THR A 93 4.92 -18.47 -3.17
N ALA A 94 3.97 -17.53 -3.15
CA ALA A 94 2.58 -17.79 -2.75
C ALA A 94 1.72 -18.35 -3.90
N SER A 95 2.17 -19.43 -4.54
CA SER A 95 1.31 -20.40 -5.21
C SER A 95 2.01 -21.75 -5.17
N PRO A 96 1.40 -22.70 -4.45
CA PRO A 96 0.60 -23.64 -5.21
C PRO A 96 -0.86 -23.48 -4.80
N ARG A 97 -1.72 -23.15 -5.77
CA ARG A 97 -3.10 -23.65 -5.71
C ARG A 97 -2.97 -25.14 -5.47
N ARG A 98 -3.31 -25.62 -4.27
CA ARG A 98 -3.43 -27.04 -3.99
C ARG A 98 -4.29 -27.60 -5.12
N PRO A 99 -3.80 -28.52 -5.98
CA PRO A 99 -4.70 -29.17 -6.91
C PRO A 99 -5.79 -29.80 -6.06
N LEU A 100 -7.05 -29.47 -6.36
CA LEU A 100 -8.18 -30.19 -5.81
C LEU A 100 -7.94 -31.65 -6.19
N SER A 101 -7.57 -32.47 -5.20
CA SER A 101 -7.49 -33.91 -5.39
C SER A 101 -8.80 -34.35 -6.06
N PRO A 102 -8.77 -35.11 -7.16
CA PRO A 102 -10.00 -35.62 -7.75
C PRO A 102 -10.67 -36.52 -6.72
N LEU A 103 -11.76 -36.04 -6.14
CA LEU A 103 -12.72 -36.87 -5.43
C LEU A 103 -13.31 -37.84 -6.46
N ALA A 104 -13.33 -39.13 -6.11
CA ALA A 104 -13.98 -40.24 -6.82
C ALA A 104 -13.22 -40.90 -7.99
N ALA A 105 -12.16 -41.63 -7.65
CA ALA A 105 -12.05 -43.00 -8.17
C ALA A 105 -13.08 -43.85 -7.39
N GLN A 106 -14.33 -43.85 -7.85
CA GLN A 106 -15.35 -44.81 -7.46
C GLN A 106 -15.83 -45.52 -8.74
N SER A 107 -14.91 -46.24 -9.37
CA SER A 107 -15.22 -47.16 -10.45
C SER A 107 -14.59 -48.51 -10.13
N GLU A 108 -15.21 -49.23 -9.21
CA GLU A 108 -15.08 -50.69 -9.09
C GLU A 108 -16.08 -51.18 -8.05
N ARG A 109 -16.81 -52.25 -8.39
CA ARG A 109 -17.86 -52.94 -7.62
C ARG A 109 -19.30 -52.44 -7.83
N TYR A 110 -19.77 -52.55 -9.07
CA TYR A 110 -21.06 -53.20 -9.32
C TYR A 110 -20.98 -53.98 -10.63
N SER A 111 -20.49 -55.21 -10.57
CA SER A 111 -20.69 -56.29 -11.54
C SER A 111 -20.13 -57.57 -10.92
N GLU A 112 -20.98 -58.26 -10.17
CA GLU A 112 -21.18 -59.73 -10.15
C GLU A 112 -22.39 -60.05 -9.28
#